data_AF-C6LFZ5-F1
#
_entry.id   AF-C6LFZ5-F1
#
_cell.length_a   1.000
_cell.length_b   1.000
_cell.length_c   1.000
_cell.angle_alpha   90.00
_cell.angle_beta   90.00
_cell.angle_gamma   90.00
#
_symmetry.space_group_name_H-M   'P 1'
#
loop_
_entity.id
_entity.type
_entity.pdbx_description
1 polymer ?
#
loop_
_entity_poly.entity_id
_entity_poly.type
_entity_poly.pdbx_seq_one_letter_code
_entity_poly.pdbx_strand_id
1 'polypeptide(L)'
;MPQPFNNAIMTDHGAALLTKAQAGECRIEFTRIAVGDGIYSDEEKEPNILQKRSEMKSIRNAYALSSIGINNTYSVKMTAIISNQDPKTGDILVTEGYYINEMGLYAKEADNEKAPEILYSIAVVSDTVGDFMPPYNGFHPVQIIQDYYATVSNSAEITIKADSGAAALASDLEDLAKIVAELQKKTGTGRVRIGARDTQLEGGDTLFVVDGLPETFKAAAFSNVVFSATQPDAAEYWADMAIASGGETSGAADTSIINGGLAVSEGTDVPDGTVFLAKI
;
A
#
# COMPACT_ATOMS: atom_id res chain seq x y z
N MET A 1 2.37 32.93 5.91
CA MET A 1 2.64 31.81 6.83
C MET A 1 1.40 30.92 6.81
N PRO A 2 1.53 29.59 6.75
CA PRO A 2 0.40 28.70 6.95
C PRO A 2 -0.24 29.03 8.30
N GLN A 3 -1.55 29.25 8.35
CA GLN A 3 -2.24 29.56 9.59
C GLN A 3 -2.42 28.29 10.43
N PRO A 4 -2.14 28.31 11.74
CA PRO A 4 -2.18 27.11 12.54
C PRO A 4 -3.64 26.62 12.75
N PHE A 5 -3.89 25.39 12.36
CA PHE A 5 -5.03 24.62 12.85
C PHE A 5 -4.74 24.13 14.28
N ASN A 6 -5.78 24.07 15.10
CA ASN A 6 -5.71 23.27 16.33
C ASN A 6 -5.55 21.79 15.98
N ASN A 7 -5.05 21.01 16.94
CA ASN A 7 -5.02 19.56 16.81
C ASN A 7 -6.43 19.03 16.49
N ALA A 8 -6.49 18.09 15.56
CA ALA A 8 -7.74 17.40 15.25
C ALA A 8 -8.28 16.68 16.49
N ILE A 9 -9.56 16.87 16.78
CA ILE A 9 -10.28 16.22 17.87
C ILE A 9 -11.12 15.09 17.28
N MET A 10 -10.91 13.87 17.78
CA MET A 10 -11.76 12.72 17.45
C MET A 10 -13.15 12.92 18.04
N THR A 11 -14.18 12.64 17.24
CA THR A 11 -15.58 12.77 17.69
C THR A 11 -16.03 11.52 18.44
N ASP A 12 -17.17 11.60 19.12
CA ASP A 12 -17.80 10.44 19.75
C ASP A 12 -18.18 9.36 18.71
N HIS A 13 -18.56 9.76 17.49
CA HIS A 13 -18.82 8.82 16.40
C HIS A 13 -17.54 8.16 15.89
N GLY A 14 -16.44 8.92 15.78
CA GLY A 14 -15.12 8.39 15.43
C GLY A 14 -14.62 7.40 16.48
N ALA A 15 -14.75 7.74 17.76
CA ALA A 15 -14.41 6.87 18.89
C ALA A 15 -15.25 5.58 18.89
N ALA A 16 -16.55 5.67 18.63
CA ALA A 16 -17.42 4.49 18.55
C ALA A 16 -17.05 3.56 17.38
N LEU A 17 -16.74 4.12 16.21
CA LEU A 17 -16.27 3.35 15.06
C LEU A 17 -14.91 2.69 15.36
N LEU A 18 -14.02 3.42 16.03
CA LEU A 18 -12.73 2.90 16.46
C LEU A 18 -12.88 1.74 17.46
N THR A 19 -13.80 1.83 18.41
CA THR A 19 -14.09 0.73 19.36
C THR A 19 -14.62 -0.51 18.66
N LYS A 20 -15.52 -0.37 17.69
CA LYS A 20 -15.99 -1.51 16.89
C LYS A 20 -14.85 -2.18 16.12
N ALA A 21 -13.98 -1.37 15.52
CA ALA A 21 -12.81 -1.89 14.83
C ALA A 21 -11.85 -2.61 15.80
N GLN A 22 -11.66 -2.10 17.02
CA GLN A 22 -10.88 -2.78 18.07
C GLN A 22 -11.46 -4.11 18.50
N ALA A 23 -12.79 -4.24 18.50
CA ALA A 23 -13.49 -5.49 18.79
C ALA A 23 -13.44 -6.49 17.61
N GLY A 24 -12.88 -6.11 16.46
CA GLY A 24 -12.86 -6.93 15.24
C GLY A 24 -14.22 -7.02 14.55
N GLU A 25 -15.15 -6.12 14.88
CA GLU A 25 -16.52 -6.13 14.33
C GLU A 25 -16.60 -5.52 12.92
N CYS A 26 -15.68 -4.61 12.59
CA CYS A 26 -15.62 -3.95 11.29
C CYS A 26 -14.21 -3.44 10.97
N ARG A 27 -13.92 -3.22 9.69
CA ARG A 27 -12.77 -2.41 9.27
C ARG A 27 -13.18 -0.95 9.05
N ILE A 28 -12.23 -0.04 9.29
CA ILE A 28 -12.42 1.39 9.05
C ILE A 28 -12.03 1.71 7.60
N GLU A 29 -12.94 2.34 6.87
CA GLU A 29 -12.66 2.97 5.59
C GLU A 29 -12.68 4.49 5.78
N PHE A 30 -11.54 5.15 5.57
CA PHE A 30 -11.50 6.61 5.43
C PHE A 30 -11.89 6.99 4.01
N THR A 31 -12.84 7.92 3.88
CA THR A 31 -13.53 8.17 2.61
C THR A 31 -13.12 9.49 1.98
N ARG A 32 -13.07 10.57 2.77
CA ARG A 32 -12.81 11.93 2.28
C ARG A 32 -12.39 12.88 3.41
N ILE A 33 -11.76 13.99 3.03
CA ILE A 33 -11.64 15.19 3.85
C ILE A 33 -12.63 16.23 3.32
N ALA A 34 -13.39 16.85 4.21
CA ALA A 34 -14.21 18.00 3.89
C ALA A 34 -13.61 19.27 4.50
N VAL A 35 -13.76 20.38 3.81
CA VAL A 35 -13.32 21.70 4.27
C VAL A 35 -14.48 22.67 4.25
N GLY A 36 -14.42 23.64 5.16
CA GLY A 36 -15.51 24.55 5.39
C GLY A 36 -15.08 25.91 5.91
N ASP A 37 -16.01 26.86 5.88
CA ASP A 37 -15.84 28.22 6.40
C ASP A 37 -16.57 28.44 7.74
N GLY A 38 -16.93 27.35 8.43
CA GLY A 38 -17.56 27.39 9.74
C GLY A 38 -16.77 28.19 10.77
N ILE A 39 -17.46 29.07 11.50
CA ILE A 39 -16.88 29.91 12.55
C ILE A 39 -17.23 29.33 13.91
N TYR A 40 -16.22 29.13 14.75
CA TYR A 40 -16.35 28.55 16.09
C TYR A 40 -16.01 29.60 17.15
N SER A 41 -16.87 29.75 18.18
CA SER A 41 -16.52 30.54 19.37
C SER A 41 -15.43 29.84 20.18
N ASP A 42 -14.79 30.55 21.10
CA ASP A 42 -13.75 29.96 21.95
C ASP A 42 -14.28 28.79 22.78
N GLU A 43 -15.53 28.86 23.26
CA GLU A 43 -16.19 27.76 23.96
C GLU A 43 -16.47 26.56 23.05
N GLU A 44 -16.76 26.79 21.77
CA GLU A 44 -16.99 25.72 20.80
C GLU A 44 -15.71 25.05 20.33
N LYS A 45 -14.56 25.73 20.47
CA LYS A 45 -13.23 25.19 20.18
C LYS A 45 -12.73 24.25 21.29
N GLU A 46 -13.40 24.21 22.45
CA GLU A 46 -13.03 23.32 23.54
C GLU A 46 -13.11 21.83 23.12
N PRO A 47 -12.11 21.00 23.44
CA PRO A 47 -12.03 19.62 22.96
C PRO A 47 -13.27 18.78 23.28
N ASN A 48 -13.86 18.95 24.48
CA ASN A 48 -15.06 18.22 24.91
C ASN A 48 -16.32 18.63 24.15
N ILE A 49 -16.36 19.82 23.56
CA ILE A 49 -17.46 20.31 22.71
C ILE A 49 -17.26 19.82 21.29
N LEU A 50 -16.05 19.98 20.73
CA LEU A 50 -15.70 19.47 19.40
C LEU A 50 -15.89 17.95 19.31
N GLN A 51 -15.55 17.20 20.36
CA GLN A 51 -15.74 15.76 20.42
C GLN A 51 -17.21 15.35 20.23
N LYS A 52 -18.17 16.15 20.72
CA LYS A 52 -19.61 15.85 20.63
C LYS A 52 -20.22 16.21 19.27
N ARG A 53 -19.45 16.81 18.36
CA ARG A 53 -19.95 17.24 17.06
C ARG A 53 -20.12 16.01 16.16
N SER A 54 -21.31 15.90 15.56
CA SER A 54 -21.61 14.90 14.54
C SER A 54 -21.33 15.41 13.12
N GLU A 55 -21.25 16.73 12.94
CA GLU A 55 -21.15 17.40 11.65
C GLU A 55 -20.33 18.71 11.76
N MET A 56 -19.75 19.13 10.65
CA MET A 56 -19.12 20.45 10.47
C MET A 56 -20.19 21.55 10.43
N LYS A 57 -19.82 22.81 10.69
CA LYS A 57 -20.80 23.92 10.68
C LYS A 57 -21.23 24.30 9.27
N SER A 58 -20.28 24.34 8.34
CA SER A 58 -20.46 24.84 6.98
C SER A 58 -19.45 24.17 6.05
N ILE A 59 -19.85 23.06 5.43
CA ILE A 59 -19.03 22.39 4.43
C ILE A 59 -19.13 23.15 3.11
N ARG A 60 -17.97 23.50 2.52
CA ARG A 60 -17.88 24.11 1.19
C ARG A 60 -17.51 23.09 0.13
N ASN A 61 -16.49 22.28 0.39
CA ASN A 61 -15.98 21.30 -0.55
C ASN A 61 -15.55 20.02 0.18
N ALA A 62 -15.53 18.92 -0.56
CA ALA A 62 -15.00 17.66 -0.10
C ALA A 62 -14.05 17.07 -1.14
N TYR A 63 -12.97 16.48 -0.66
CA TYR A 63 -11.89 15.96 -1.47
C TYR A 63 -11.62 14.52 -1.06
N ALA A 64 -11.44 13.67 -2.07
CA ALA A 64 -11.03 12.31 -1.85
C ALA A 64 -9.59 12.23 -1.34
N LEU A 65 -9.27 11.14 -0.64
CA LEU A 65 -7.92 10.89 -0.13
C LEU A 65 -7.01 10.40 -1.26
N SER A 66 -5.87 11.06 -1.45
CA SER A 66 -4.83 10.70 -2.42
C SER A 66 -4.04 9.49 -1.97
N SER A 67 -3.67 9.43 -0.70
CA SER A 67 -2.92 8.30 -0.16
C SER A 67 -3.17 8.12 1.34
N ILE A 68 -2.91 6.89 1.81
CA ILE A 68 -2.81 6.56 3.22
C ILE A 68 -1.46 5.88 3.46
N GLY A 69 -0.69 6.43 4.39
CA GLY A 69 0.56 5.86 4.86
C GLY A 69 0.42 5.46 6.32
N ILE A 70 0.91 4.28 6.68
CA ILE A 70 1.08 3.92 8.09
C ILE A 70 2.16 4.84 8.67
N ASN A 71 1.77 5.73 9.58
CA ASN A 71 2.72 6.61 10.25
C ASN A 71 3.36 5.90 11.46
N ASN A 72 2.55 5.14 12.20
CA ASN A 72 3.00 4.17 13.20
C ASN A 72 1.87 3.15 13.49
N THR A 73 2.07 2.26 14.46
CA THR A 73 1.07 1.23 14.84
C THR A 73 -0.31 1.81 15.18
N TYR A 74 -0.37 3.03 15.69
CA TYR A 74 -1.59 3.67 16.21
C TYR A 74 -1.98 4.95 15.48
N SER A 75 -1.36 5.23 14.33
CA SER A 75 -1.71 6.41 13.53
C SER A 75 -1.49 6.17 12.05
N VAL A 76 -2.43 6.68 11.27
CA VAL A 76 -2.33 6.78 9.82
C VAL A 76 -2.16 8.23 9.41
N LYS A 77 -1.29 8.43 8.42
CA LYS A 77 -1.16 9.67 7.68
C LYS A 77 -2.03 9.54 6.44
N MET A 78 -2.93 10.48 6.23
CA MET A 78 -3.69 10.60 4.98
C MET A 78 -3.31 11.90 4.30
N THR A 79 -3.17 11.84 2.99
CA THR A 79 -2.89 13.04 2.19
C THR A 79 -4.07 13.33 1.29
N ALA A 80 -4.50 14.60 1.24
CA ALA A 80 -5.53 15.08 0.33
C ALA A 80 -5.06 16.34 -0.40
N ILE A 81 -5.53 16.51 -1.64
CA ILE A 81 -5.29 17.71 -2.44
C ILE A 81 -6.56 18.55 -2.38
N ILE A 82 -6.48 19.67 -1.68
CA ILE A 82 -7.55 20.67 -1.64
C ILE A 82 -7.28 21.64 -2.78
N SER A 83 -8.22 21.80 -3.70
CA SER A 83 -8.03 22.66 -4.86
C SER A 83 -9.31 23.37 -5.29
N ASN A 84 -9.16 24.55 -5.91
CA ASN A 84 -10.27 25.26 -6.52
C ASN A 84 -10.71 24.69 -7.88
N GLN A 85 -9.97 23.72 -8.42
CA GLN A 85 -10.30 22.99 -9.64
C GLN A 85 -9.94 21.51 -9.46
N ASP A 86 -10.77 20.61 -9.99
CA ASP A 86 -10.45 19.19 -10.00
C ASP A 86 -9.24 18.95 -10.92
N PRO A 87 -8.13 18.37 -10.41
CA PRO A 87 -6.92 18.16 -11.20
C PRO A 87 -7.06 17.09 -12.28
N LYS A 88 -8.10 16.25 -12.24
CA LYS A 88 -8.36 15.20 -13.22
C LYS A 88 -9.39 15.62 -14.26
N THR A 89 -10.52 16.17 -13.82
CA THR A 89 -11.62 16.52 -14.73
C THR A 89 -11.52 17.96 -15.25
N GLY A 90 -10.81 18.83 -14.52
CA GLY A 90 -10.77 20.26 -14.81
C GLY A 90 -12.02 21.01 -14.33
N ASP A 91 -12.92 20.35 -13.60
CA ASP A 91 -14.15 20.97 -13.10
C ASP A 91 -13.84 22.06 -12.08
N ILE A 92 -14.60 23.16 -12.14
CA ILE A 92 -14.47 24.26 -11.19
C ILE A 92 -15.11 23.83 -9.87
N LEU A 93 -14.28 23.68 -8.83
CA LEU A 93 -14.73 23.27 -7.50
C LEU A 93 -15.09 24.47 -6.62
N VAL A 94 -14.46 25.62 -6.85
CA VAL A 94 -14.68 26.84 -6.05
C VAL A 94 -15.01 28.01 -6.96
N THR A 95 -16.25 28.49 -6.86
CA THR A 95 -16.77 29.66 -7.60
C THR A 95 -16.79 30.93 -6.76
N GLU A 96 -16.83 30.80 -5.44
CA GLU A 96 -16.77 31.89 -4.48
C GLU A 96 -15.65 31.61 -3.49
N GLY A 97 -14.73 32.57 -3.30
CA GLY A 97 -13.60 32.38 -2.41
C GLY A 97 -14.01 32.37 -0.95
N TYR A 98 -13.37 31.52 -0.15
CA TYR A 98 -13.66 31.37 1.27
C TYR A 98 -12.40 31.05 2.07
N TYR A 99 -12.44 31.31 3.37
CA TYR A 99 -11.40 30.89 4.30
C TYR A 99 -11.71 29.48 4.81
N ILE A 100 -10.73 28.58 4.73
CA ILE A 100 -10.84 27.22 5.26
C ILE A 100 -10.67 27.30 6.78
N ASN A 101 -11.77 27.35 7.52
CA ASN A 101 -11.81 27.50 8.97
C ASN A 101 -12.01 26.18 9.71
N GLU A 102 -12.50 25.17 9.01
CA GLU A 102 -12.72 23.83 9.56
C GLU A 102 -12.38 22.74 8.55
N MET A 103 -11.91 21.61 9.07
CA MET A 103 -11.61 20.40 8.31
C MET A 103 -12.14 19.18 9.03
N GLY A 104 -12.96 18.39 8.34
CA GLY A 104 -13.52 17.15 8.85
C GLY A 104 -12.96 15.96 8.10
N LEU A 105 -12.47 14.97 8.84
CA LEU A 105 -12.15 13.66 8.28
C LEU A 105 -13.36 12.75 8.41
N TYR A 106 -13.75 12.11 7.31
CA TYR A 106 -14.90 11.23 7.25
C TYR A 106 -14.49 9.77 7.09
N ALA A 107 -15.25 8.89 7.73
CA ALA A 107 -15.02 7.45 7.71
C ALA A 107 -16.33 6.67 7.78
N LYS A 108 -16.29 5.38 7.44
CA LYS A 108 -17.40 4.43 7.60
C LYS A 108 -16.87 3.02 7.85
N GLU A 109 -17.79 2.09 8.12
CA GLU A 109 -17.49 0.65 8.15
C GLU A 109 -17.23 0.16 6.71
N ALA A 110 -16.05 -0.41 6.45
CA ALA A 110 -15.65 -0.88 5.12
C ALA A 110 -16.47 -2.09 4.65
N ASP A 111 -16.78 -3.00 5.59
CA ASP A 111 -17.45 -4.28 5.32
C ASP A 111 -18.98 -4.13 5.13
N ASN A 112 -19.50 -2.90 5.24
CA ASN A 112 -20.92 -2.59 5.14
C ASN A 112 -21.15 -1.40 4.20
N GLU A 113 -21.49 -1.68 2.94
CA GLU A 113 -21.76 -0.65 1.94
C GLU A 113 -22.87 0.34 2.32
N LYS A 114 -23.80 -0.08 3.18
CA LYS A 114 -24.93 0.74 3.64
C LYS A 114 -24.62 1.52 4.92
N ALA A 115 -23.44 1.33 5.51
CA ALA A 115 -23.05 2.09 6.69
C ALA A 115 -22.99 3.59 6.36
N PRO A 116 -23.62 4.44 7.18
CA PRO A 116 -23.54 5.88 6.98
C PRO A 116 -22.09 6.33 7.19
N GLU A 117 -21.68 7.31 6.41
CA GLU A 117 -20.44 8.02 6.64
C GLU A 117 -20.57 8.93 7.87
N ILE A 118 -19.57 8.91 8.73
CA ILE A 118 -19.54 9.70 9.97
C ILE A 118 -18.36 10.67 9.95
N LEU A 119 -18.52 11.79 10.67
CA LEU A 119 -17.42 12.68 10.99
C LEU A 119 -16.53 12.00 12.01
N TYR A 120 -15.36 11.50 11.60
CA TYR A 120 -14.42 10.78 12.46
C TYR A 120 -13.66 11.74 13.38
N SER A 121 -13.16 12.83 12.82
CA SER A 121 -12.45 13.87 13.56
C SER A 121 -12.64 15.24 12.90
N ILE A 122 -12.50 16.29 13.70
CA ILE A 122 -12.62 17.67 13.25
C ILE A 122 -11.43 18.49 13.73
N ALA A 123 -10.89 19.32 12.84
CA ALA A 123 -9.91 20.34 13.15
C ALA A 123 -10.50 21.71 12.81
N VAL A 124 -10.27 22.69 13.68
CA VAL A 124 -10.71 24.08 13.52
C VAL A 124 -9.52 25.01 13.66
N VAL A 125 -9.59 26.17 13.03
CA VAL A 125 -8.54 27.20 13.13
C VAL A 125 -8.37 27.68 14.57
N SER A 126 -7.11 27.93 14.99
CA SER A 126 -6.83 28.39 16.36
C SER A 126 -7.36 29.80 16.61
N ASP A 127 -7.14 30.71 15.65
CA ASP A 127 -7.36 32.15 15.81
C ASP A 127 -8.61 32.61 15.03
N THR A 128 -8.41 33.39 13.96
CA THR A 128 -9.47 34.18 13.29
C THR A 128 -9.94 33.59 11.97
N VAL A 129 -9.02 33.31 11.04
CA VAL A 129 -9.33 32.72 9.73
C VAL A 129 -8.20 31.81 9.28
N GLY A 130 -8.52 30.72 8.59
CA GLY A 130 -7.52 29.81 8.04
C GLY A 130 -7.01 30.25 6.67
N ASP A 131 -6.56 29.29 5.87
CA ASP A 131 -6.05 29.58 4.52
C ASP A 131 -7.19 29.98 3.57
N PHE A 132 -6.95 31.00 2.74
CA PHE A 132 -7.93 31.46 1.76
C PHE A 132 -7.87 30.61 0.49
N MET A 133 -8.98 29.98 0.13
CA MET A 133 -9.16 29.30 -1.14
C MET A 133 -9.86 30.26 -2.12
N PRO A 134 -9.16 30.82 -3.13
CA PRO A 134 -9.78 31.73 -4.09
C PRO A 134 -10.63 30.95 -5.10
N PRO A 135 -11.63 31.61 -5.71
CA PRO A 135 -12.34 31.01 -6.82
C PRO A 135 -11.38 30.76 -7.99
N TYR A 136 -11.64 29.72 -8.78
CA TYR A 136 -10.81 29.44 -9.94
C TYR A 136 -10.92 30.57 -10.99
N ASN A 137 -9.79 31.08 -11.45
CA ASN A 137 -9.72 32.26 -12.32
C ASN A 137 -9.59 31.94 -13.82
N GLY A 138 -9.65 30.65 -14.20
CA GLY A 138 -9.49 30.20 -15.59
C GLY A 138 -8.05 30.03 -16.06
N PHE A 139 -7.06 30.25 -15.18
CA PHE A 139 -5.63 30.06 -15.49
C PHE A 139 -5.08 28.86 -14.72
N HIS A 140 -4.27 29.11 -13.67
CA HIS A 140 -3.65 28.07 -12.86
C HIS A 140 -4.46 27.81 -11.60
N PRO A 141 -4.75 26.54 -11.27
CA PRO A 141 -5.47 26.20 -10.05
C PRO A 141 -4.60 26.46 -8.83
N VAL A 142 -5.25 26.81 -7.72
CA VAL A 142 -4.64 26.83 -6.39
C VAL A 142 -4.80 25.45 -5.79
N GLN A 143 -3.72 24.92 -5.22
CA GLN A 143 -3.67 23.60 -4.61
C GLN A 143 -2.99 23.68 -3.25
N ILE A 144 -3.57 23.00 -2.27
CA ILE A 144 -3.02 22.80 -0.94
C ILE A 144 -2.90 21.29 -0.74
N ILE A 145 -1.69 20.81 -0.52
CA ILE A 145 -1.44 19.41 -0.13
C ILE A 145 -1.58 19.36 1.38
N GLN A 146 -2.61 18.67 1.86
CA GLN A 146 -2.87 18.51 3.29
C GLN A 146 -2.50 17.11 3.74
N ASP A 147 -1.59 17.02 4.69
CA ASP A 147 -1.36 15.83 5.48
C ASP A 147 -2.23 15.86 6.75
N TYR A 148 -2.97 14.79 6.99
CA TYR A 148 -3.88 14.64 8.13
C TYR A 148 -3.55 13.35 8.88
N TYR A 149 -3.30 13.46 10.18
CA TYR A 149 -2.95 12.32 11.02
C TYR A 149 -4.16 11.92 11.87
N ALA A 150 -4.59 10.66 11.75
CA ALA A 150 -5.67 10.12 12.57
C ALA A 150 -5.16 8.99 13.45
N THR A 151 -5.56 9.02 14.72
CA THR A 151 -5.32 7.92 15.66
C THR A 151 -6.22 6.74 15.31
N VAL A 152 -5.65 5.54 15.37
CA VAL A 152 -6.29 4.28 15.02
C VAL A 152 -5.82 3.17 15.95
N SER A 153 -6.54 2.05 15.97
CA SER A 153 -6.28 0.93 16.88
C SER A 153 -5.19 0.02 16.36
N ASN A 154 -5.26 -0.30 15.08
CA ASN A 154 -4.28 -1.06 14.34
C ASN A 154 -4.22 -0.51 12.92
N SER A 155 -3.09 0.05 12.54
CA SER A 155 -2.92 0.67 11.22
C SER A 155 -2.88 -0.34 10.06
N ALA A 156 -2.74 -1.65 10.34
CA ALA A 156 -2.72 -2.70 9.33
C ALA A 156 -4.11 -3.08 8.76
N GLU A 157 -5.20 -2.68 9.42
CA GLU A 157 -6.57 -3.06 9.03
C GLU A 157 -7.38 -1.91 8.42
N ILE A 158 -6.71 -0.81 8.08
CA ILE A 158 -7.34 0.38 7.54
C ILE A 158 -7.29 0.34 6.04
N THR A 159 -8.42 0.71 5.42
CA THR A 159 -8.53 0.84 3.99
C THR A 159 -8.89 2.27 3.61
N ILE A 160 -8.49 2.67 2.41
CA ILE A 160 -9.07 3.81 1.70
C ILE A 160 -9.98 3.28 0.62
N LYS A 161 -10.99 4.08 0.25
CA LYS A 161 -11.82 3.76 -0.91
C LYS A 161 -10.92 3.59 -2.15
N ALA A 162 -10.85 2.37 -2.68
CA ALA A 162 -9.93 1.99 -3.77
C ALA A 162 -10.18 2.73 -5.10
N ASP A 163 -11.34 3.39 -5.22
CA ASP A 163 -11.71 4.24 -6.36
C ASP A 163 -11.97 5.68 -5.89
N SER A 164 -11.02 6.22 -5.12
CA SER A 164 -11.16 7.56 -4.53
C SER A 164 -11.20 8.65 -5.61
N GLY A 165 -10.80 8.36 -6.85
CA GLY A 165 -10.70 9.38 -7.89
C GLY A 165 -9.65 10.46 -7.57
N ALA A 166 -8.83 10.31 -6.54
CA ALA A 166 -7.82 11.29 -6.16
C ALA A 166 -6.58 11.25 -7.07
N ALA A 167 -5.96 12.40 -7.33
CA ALA A 167 -4.75 12.47 -8.14
C ALA A 167 -3.54 11.95 -7.35
N ALA A 168 -2.69 11.17 -8.04
CA ALA A 168 -1.43 10.70 -7.48
C ALA A 168 -0.45 11.88 -7.42
N LEU A 169 0.21 12.04 -6.26
CA LEU A 169 1.28 13.00 -6.05
C LEU A 169 2.59 12.46 -6.63
N ALA A 170 3.53 13.36 -6.91
CA ALA A 170 4.88 12.96 -7.33
C ALA A 170 5.57 12.06 -6.29
N SER A 171 5.30 12.31 -5.01
CA SER A 171 5.76 11.46 -3.90
C SER A 171 5.23 10.04 -3.99
N ASP A 172 3.98 9.85 -4.46
CA ASP A 172 3.38 8.52 -4.60
C ASP A 172 4.12 7.72 -5.68
N LEU A 173 4.56 8.38 -6.75
CA LEU A 173 5.37 7.75 -7.80
C LEU A 173 6.79 7.41 -7.30
N GLU A 174 7.40 8.27 -6.49
CA GLU A 174 8.70 8.01 -5.89
C GLU A 174 8.64 6.82 -4.91
N ASP A 175 7.60 6.72 -4.09
CA ASP A 175 7.42 5.59 -3.18
C ASP A 175 7.13 4.29 -3.92
N LEU A 176 6.33 4.34 -4.99
CA LEU A 176 6.14 3.20 -5.88
C LEU A 176 7.47 2.76 -6.51
N ALA A 177 8.31 3.70 -6.97
CA ALA A 177 9.60 3.38 -7.54
C ALA A 177 10.52 2.69 -6.53
N LYS A 178 10.49 3.07 -5.25
CA LYS A 178 11.23 2.39 -4.17
C LYS A 178 10.72 0.97 -3.95
N ILE A 179 9.41 0.77 -3.88
CA ILE A 179 8.81 -0.57 -3.72
C ILE A 179 9.19 -1.47 -4.89
N VAL A 180 9.09 -0.97 -6.12
CA VAL A 180 9.50 -1.71 -7.32
C VAL A 180 10.99 -2.05 -7.27
N ALA A 181 11.85 -1.11 -6.87
CA ALA A 181 13.28 -1.37 -6.72
C ALA A 181 13.59 -2.41 -5.62
N GLU A 182 12.84 -2.42 -4.52
CA GLU A 182 12.96 -3.44 -3.48
C GLU A 182 12.46 -4.80 -3.93
N LEU A 183 11.34 -4.85 -4.65
CA LEU A 183 10.83 -6.08 -5.25
C LEU A 183 11.83 -6.64 -6.26
N GLN A 184 12.41 -5.81 -7.11
CA GLN A 184 13.47 -6.21 -8.03
C GLN A 184 14.72 -6.75 -7.32
N LYS A 185 15.02 -6.28 -6.09
CA LYS A 185 16.09 -6.84 -5.25
C LYS A 185 15.69 -8.18 -4.61
N LYS A 186 14.41 -8.36 -4.27
CA LYS A 186 13.89 -9.57 -3.59
C LYS A 186 13.58 -10.71 -4.55
N THR A 187 13.07 -10.42 -5.74
CA THR A 187 13.03 -11.37 -6.85
C THR A 187 14.45 -11.41 -7.42
N GLY A 188 15.28 -12.32 -6.90
CA GLY A 188 16.68 -12.45 -7.33
C GLY A 188 16.80 -12.35 -8.85
N THR A 189 17.76 -11.57 -9.33
CA THR A 189 18.07 -11.34 -10.75
C THR A 189 18.52 -12.59 -11.51
N GLY A 190 18.46 -13.73 -10.83
CA GLY A 190 18.85 -15.04 -11.31
C GLY A 190 18.05 -15.49 -12.51
N ARG A 191 18.76 -15.94 -13.53
CA ARG A 191 18.19 -16.67 -14.64
C ARG A 191 18.14 -18.14 -14.27
N VAL A 192 17.08 -18.80 -14.72
CA VAL A 192 17.07 -20.26 -14.77
C VAL A 192 17.96 -20.68 -15.94
N ARG A 193 19.10 -21.33 -15.65
CA ARG A 193 20.01 -21.90 -16.65
C ARG A 193 19.85 -23.41 -16.70
N ILE A 194 20.16 -24.00 -17.85
CA ILE A 194 20.11 -25.45 -18.08
C ILE A 194 21.40 -25.83 -18.79
N GLY A 195 22.14 -26.80 -18.28
CA GLY A 195 23.43 -27.16 -18.86
C GLY A 195 24.21 -28.18 -18.04
N ALA A 196 25.47 -28.39 -18.43
CA ALA A 196 26.39 -29.26 -17.70
C ALA A 196 26.78 -28.65 -16.35
N ARG A 197 27.29 -29.47 -15.43
CA ARG A 197 27.68 -29.05 -14.06
C ARG A 197 28.70 -27.92 -14.01
N ASP A 198 29.47 -27.72 -15.08
CA ASP A 198 30.48 -26.68 -15.23
C ASP A 198 29.94 -25.38 -15.84
N THR A 199 28.62 -25.26 -16.02
CA THR A 199 27.98 -24.02 -16.51
C THR A 199 28.28 -22.86 -15.57
N GLN A 200 28.88 -21.79 -16.10
CA GLN A 200 29.11 -20.56 -15.32
C GLN A 200 27.78 -19.93 -14.90
N LEU A 201 27.69 -19.61 -13.60
CA LEU A 201 26.54 -18.98 -12.96
C LEU A 201 26.95 -17.62 -12.38
N GLU A 202 26.01 -16.67 -12.42
CA GLU A 202 26.13 -15.38 -11.74
C GLU A 202 25.22 -15.34 -10.51
N GLY A 203 25.37 -14.32 -9.67
CA GLY A 203 24.61 -14.20 -8.41
C GLY A 203 23.10 -14.32 -8.61
N GLY A 204 22.50 -15.31 -7.97
CA GLY A 204 21.06 -15.63 -8.04
C GLY A 204 20.66 -16.64 -9.11
N ASP A 205 21.52 -16.99 -10.06
CA ASP A 205 21.20 -17.97 -11.12
C ASP A 205 20.87 -19.35 -10.51
N THR A 206 19.87 -20.01 -11.07
CA THR A 206 19.49 -21.38 -10.72
C THR A 206 19.81 -22.31 -11.88
N LEU A 207 20.71 -23.28 -11.69
CA LEU A 207 21.11 -24.24 -12.74
C LEU A 207 20.38 -25.57 -12.60
N PHE A 208 19.68 -25.97 -13.65
CA PHE A 208 19.21 -27.35 -13.84
C PHE A 208 20.27 -28.14 -14.61
N VAL A 209 20.88 -29.10 -13.92
CA VAL A 209 21.89 -29.97 -14.52
C VAL A 209 21.21 -31.05 -15.37
N VAL A 210 21.60 -31.16 -16.64
CA VAL A 210 21.11 -32.21 -17.55
C VAL A 210 22.28 -33.03 -18.10
N ASP A 211 22.14 -34.35 -18.08
CA ASP A 211 23.09 -35.26 -18.73
C ASP A 211 22.71 -35.40 -20.21
N GLY A 212 23.39 -34.64 -21.07
CA GLY A 212 23.10 -34.56 -22.50
C GLY A 212 21.99 -33.56 -22.84
N LEU A 213 22.36 -32.46 -23.50
CA LEU A 213 21.39 -31.47 -24.00
C LEU A 213 20.61 -32.08 -25.18
N PRO A 214 19.26 -32.13 -25.13
CA PRO A 214 18.48 -32.45 -26.33
C PRO A 214 18.70 -31.37 -27.40
N GLU A 215 18.73 -31.76 -28.69
CA GLU A 215 18.95 -30.83 -29.81
C GLU A 215 17.92 -29.68 -29.86
N THR A 216 16.73 -29.89 -29.27
CA THR A 216 15.71 -28.86 -29.11
C THR A 216 15.12 -28.90 -27.70
N PHE A 217 15.27 -27.79 -26.98
CA PHE A 217 14.66 -27.56 -25.67
C PHE A 217 13.81 -26.29 -25.73
N LYS A 218 12.55 -26.35 -25.30
CA LYS A 218 11.59 -25.23 -25.44
C LYS A 218 11.37 -24.43 -24.16
N ALA A 219 11.15 -25.09 -23.02
CA ALA A 219 11.01 -24.45 -21.71
C ALA A 219 11.06 -25.48 -20.57
N ALA A 220 11.50 -25.05 -19.38
CA ALA A 220 11.19 -25.72 -18.11
C ALA A 220 10.45 -24.70 -17.24
N ALA A 221 9.36 -25.12 -16.62
CA ALA A 221 8.66 -24.36 -15.60
C ALA A 221 8.52 -25.27 -14.37
N PHE A 222 8.88 -24.74 -13.21
CA PHE A 222 8.59 -25.38 -11.94
C PHE A 222 7.64 -24.47 -11.17
N SER A 223 6.53 -25.02 -10.72
CA SER A 223 5.62 -24.37 -9.77
C SER A 223 5.61 -25.23 -8.51
N ASN A 224 5.67 -24.60 -7.33
CA ASN A 224 5.57 -25.27 -6.03
C ASN A 224 6.80 -26.11 -5.63
N VAL A 225 8.01 -25.57 -5.83
CA VAL A 225 9.25 -26.15 -5.25
C VAL A 225 9.67 -25.32 -4.05
N VAL A 226 9.75 -25.97 -2.88
CA VAL A 226 10.23 -25.35 -1.64
C VAL A 226 11.75 -25.49 -1.58
N PHE A 227 12.49 -24.40 -1.39
CA PHE A 227 13.93 -24.43 -1.16
C PHE A 227 14.19 -24.38 0.35
N SER A 228 14.85 -25.38 0.93
CA SER A 228 15.22 -25.36 2.35
C SER A 228 16.48 -26.21 2.57
N ALA A 229 17.14 -26.08 3.73
CA ALA A 229 18.27 -26.93 4.14
C ALA A 229 17.83 -28.22 4.85
N THR A 230 16.53 -28.34 5.15
CA THR A 230 15.91 -29.47 5.82
C THR A 230 14.71 -29.96 5.01
N GLN A 231 14.66 -31.27 4.76
CA GLN A 231 13.57 -31.91 4.04
C GLN A 231 12.24 -31.71 4.79
N PRO A 232 11.17 -31.21 4.14
CA PRO A 232 9.85 -31.08 4.75
C PRO A 232 9.23 -32.45 5.01
N ASP A 233 8.40 -32.54 6.05
CA ASP A 233 7.72 -33.79 6.46
C ASP A 233 6.55 -34.20 5.54
N ALA A 234 6.24 -33.42 4.50
CA ALA A 234 5.13 -33.65 3.58
C ALA A 234 5.62 -33.80 2.13
N ALA A 235 4.79 -34.43 1.28
CA ALA A 235 5.02 -34.71 -0.15
C ALA A 235 5.07 -33.45 -1.04
N GLU A 236 5.65 -32.36 -0.55
CA GLU A 236 5.96 -31.16 -1.31
C GLU A 236 7.25 -31.39 -2.12
N TYR A 237 7.26 -30.91 -3.36
CA TYR A 237 8.48 -30.88 -4.15
C TYR A 237 9.48 -29.94 -3.45
N TRP A 238 10.63 -30.46 -3.04
CA TRP A 238 11.62 -29.72 -2.25
C TRP A 238 13.02 -29.85 -2.84
N ALA A 239 13.81 -28.78 -2.73
CA ALA A 239 15.20 -28.72 -3.14
C ALA A 239 16.11 -28.41 -1.95
N ASP A 240 17.10 -29.29 -1.73
CA ASP A 240 18.12 -29.15 -0.69
C ASP A 240 19.11 -28.04 -1.04
N MET A 241 19.30 -27.10 -0.10
CA MET A 241 20.29 -26.04 -0.21
C MET A 241 21.65 -26.40 0.42
N ALA A 242 21.84 -27.62 0.93
CA ALA A 242 23.10 -28.07 1.50
C ALA A 242 24.20 -28.13 0.42
N ILE A 243 25.23 -27.31 0.62
CA ILE A 243 26.42 -27.24 -0.23
C ILE A 243 27.08 -28.63 -0.27
N ALA A 244 27.11 -29.27 -1.43
CA ALA A 244 27.94 -30.46 -1.65
C ALA A 244 29.41 -30.04 -1.48
N SER A 245 29.99 -30.40 -0.34
CA SER A 245 31.38 -30.13 0.03
C SER A 245 32.32 -30.88 -0.90
N GLY A 246 32.70 -30.25 -2.01
CA GLY A 246 33.60 -30.86 -2.99
C GLY A 246 33.97 -29.91 -4.12
N GLY A 247 34.43 -28.70 -3.81
CA GLY A 247 34.96 -27.76 -4.80
C GLY A 247 35.29 -26.44 -4.13
N GLU A 248 36.53 -25.98 -4.29
CA GLU A 248 37.12 -24.84 -3.58
C GLU A 248 36.24 -23.58 -3.61
N THR A 249 35.91 -23.09 -2.42
CA THR A 249 35.16 -21.85 -2.21
C THR A 249 36.10 -20.65 -2.25
N SER A 250 36.14 -19.93 -3.37
CA SER A 250 36.58 -18.54 -3.37
C SER A 250 35.36 -17.61 -3.32
N GLY A 251 35.03 -17.18 -2.10
CA GLY A 251 34.36 -15.93 -1.76
C GLY A 251 33.18 -15.45 -2.62
N ALA A 252 31.99 -16.00 -2.40
CA ALA A 252 30.69 -15.31 -2.35
C ALA A 252 29.64 -16.37 -2.03
N ALA A 253 29.13 -16.36 -0.79
CA ALA A 253 28.10 -17.29 -0.37
C ALA A 253 26.75 -16.86 -0.97
N ASP A 254 26.33 -17.46 -2.09
CA ASP A 254 24.93 -17.53 -2.56
C ASP A 254 24.77 -18.38 -3.84
N THR A 255 25.45 -19.52 -3.93
CA THR A 255 25.18 -20.52 -4.99
C THR A 255 24.62 -21.79 -4.38
N SER A 256 23.30 -21.98 -4.51
CA SER A 256 22.61 -23.23 -4.18
C SER A 256 22.55 -24.10 -5.44
N ILE A 257 23.34 -25.19 -5.47
CA ILE A 257 23.26 -26.19 -6.55
C ILE A 257 22.15 -27.19 -6.18
N ILE A 258 21.11 -27.28 -7.01
CA ILE A 258 20.08 -28.30 -6.87
C ILE A 258 20.67 -29.64 -7.33
N ASN A 259 20.78 -30.63 -6.45
CA ASN A 259 21.08 -32.01 -6.85
C ASN A 259 19.79 -32.76 -7.16
N GLY A 260 19.48 -32.95 -8.44
CA GLY A 260 18.37 -33.78 -8.92
C GLY A 260 18.51 -34.07 -10.41
N GLY A 261 18.18 -35.30 -10.84
CA GLY A 261 18.19 -35.69 -12.25
C GLY A 261 16.90 -35.25 -12.94
N LEU A 262 17.01 -34.53 -14.06
CA LEU A 262 15.88 -34.25 -14.95
C LEU A 262 15.73 -35.37 -15.98
N ALA A 263 14.58 -36.05 -16.00
CA ALA A 263 14.23 -36.97 -17.08
C ALA A 263 13.31 -36.25 -18.08
N VAL A 264 13.64 -36.36 -19.37
CA VAL A 264 12.86 -35.78 -20.48
C VAL A 264 12.18 -36.94 -21.21
N SER A 265 10.84 -37.01 -21.19
CA SER A 265 10.11 -38.08 -21.89
C SER A 265 9.46 -37.55 -23.17
N GLU A 266 9.80 -38.11 -24.33
CA GLU A 266 9.08 -37.85 -25.60
C GLU A 266 7.81 -38.72 -25.77
N GLY A 267 7.59 -39.68 -24.87
CA GLY A 267 6.38 -40.48 -24.78
C GLY A 267 6.26 -41.06 -23.37
N THR A 268 5.05 -41.04 -22.80
CA THR A 268 4.60 -41.77 -21.60
C THR A 268 5.38 -43.10 -21.44
N ASP A 269 6.11 -43.38 -20.35
CA ASP A 269 5.85 -43.11 -18.94
C ASP A 269 7.13 -42.75 -18.13
N VAL A 270 6.90 -42.06 -17.00
CA VAL A 270 7.90 -41.62 -16.04
C VAL A 270 8.26 -42.76 -15.07
N PRO A 271 9.54 -43.11 -14.85
CA PRO A 271 9.91 -44.13 -13.87
C PRO A 271 9.61 -43.71 -12.43
N ASP A 272 9.28 -44.69 -11.58
CA ASP A 272 9.13 -44.47 -10.13
C ASP A 272 10.44 -43.94 -9.53
N GLY A 273 10.33 -42.83 -8.78
CA GLY A 273 11.46 -42.10 -8.21
C GLY A 273 11.86 -40.82 -8.96
N THR A 274 11.10 -40.40 -9.96
CA THR A 274 11.35 -39.14 -10.68
C THR A 274 10.82 -37.93 -9.89
N VAL A 275 11.70 -36.94 -9.64
CA VAL A 275 11.39 -35.78 -8.78
C VAL A 275 10.93 -34.54 -9.56
N PHE A 276 11.30 -34.40 -10.85
CA PHE A 276 10.88 -33.28 -11.69
C PHE A 276 10.53 -33.72 -13.12
N LEU A 277 9.47 -33.11 -13.67
CA LEU A 277 8.96 -33.36 -15.03
C LEU A 277 9.05 -32.10 -15.87
N ALA A 278 9.76 -32.17 -16.99
CA ALA A 278 9.70 -31.17 -18.06
C ALA A 278 8.95 -31.77 -19.26
N LYS A 279 7.89 -31.08 -19.70
CA LYS A 279 7.12 -31.46 -20.89
C LYS A 279 7.62 -30.63 -22.08
N ILE A 280 8.04 -31.30 -23.16
CA ILE A 280 8.41 -30.65 -24.43
C ILE A 280 7.15 -30.15 -25.16
#